data_AF-A0A2J6Q1Y7-F1
#
_entry.id   AF-A0A2J6Q1Y7-F1
#
_cell.length_a   1.000
_cell.length_b   1.000
_cell.length_c   1.000
_cell.angle_alpha   90.00
_cell.angle_beta   90.00
_cell.angle_gamma   90.00
#
_symmetry.space_group_name_H-M   'P 1'
#
loop_
_entity.id
_entity.type
_entity.pdbx_description
1 polymer ?
#
loop_
_entity_poly.entity_id
_entity_poly.type
_entity_poly.pdbx_seq_one_letter_code
_entity_poly.pdbx_strand_id
1 'polypeptide(L)'
;MDLVESLARRGTENSGTDRDSVIKRVIEELKDLGGQSGVEGGATRLITAHSALSTHLMHQARLLQSLAYSVFSPMVAPPDEDSIDDIMPLLISMSESIPRPTTAAFNSLTQLHTLTADLVQTLNYLSDTLHMSRQTTTTATRRLRSARELVAEMRKEEDAREEGERWLKRHNWSERLGNRECAGVCGDVVGGFEQVCNDWRARLVAQAEAVS
;
A
#
# COMPACT_ATOMS: atom_id res chain seq x y z
N MET A 1 10.33 -2.39 6.24
CA MET A 1 9.34 -1.33 6.52
C MET A 1 10.05 -0.06 6.99
N ASP A 2 11.00 -0.18 7.92
CA ASP A 2 11.85 0.92 8.41
C ASP A 2 12.59 1.74 7.35
N LEU A 3 13.00 1.14 6.23
CA LEU A 3 13.75 1.86 5.21
C LEU A 3 12.91 2.96 4.52
N VAL A 4 11.65 2.66 4.22
CA VAL A 4 10.70 3.57 3.55
C VAL A 4 10.26 4.67 4.51
N GLU A 5 10.00 4.33 5.76
CA GLU A 5 9.65 5.31 6.80
C GLU A 5 10.86 6.22 7.14
N SER A 6 12.08 5.66 7.18
CA SER A 6 13.30 6.47 7.29
C SER A 6 13.53 7.35 6.07
N LEU A 7 13.22 6.87 4.85
CA LEU A 7 13.29 7.68 3.63
C LEU A 7 12.24 8.79 3.64
N ALA A 8 11.02 8.51 4.11
CA ALA A 8 9.95 9.49 4.23
C ALA A 8 10.28 10.58 5.26
N ARG A 9 10.82 10.18 6.42
CA ARG A 9 11.28 11.11 7.45
C ARG A 9 12.47 11.95 6.97
N ARG A 10 13.48 11.30 6.40
CA ARG A 10 14.69 11.99 5.89
C ARG A 10 14.42 12.82 4.64
N GLY A 11 13.40 12.48 3.85
CA GLY A 11 12.96 13.28 2.69
C GLY A 11 12.07 14.47 3.05
N THR A 12 11.64 14.60 4.32
CA THR A 12 10.82 15.72 4.82
C THR A 12 11.55 16.63 5.81
N GLU A 13 12.58 16.10 6.50
CA GLU A 13 13.55 16.83 7.32
C GLU A 13 14.43 17.76 6.45
N ASN A 14 14.87 18.89 7.03
CA ASN A 14 15.69 19.91 6.36
C ASN A 14 17.09 19.87 7.00
N SER A 15 17.93 18.94 6.57
CA SER A 15 19.30 18.72 7.07
C SER A 15 20.37 19.56 6.35
N GLY A 16 19.97 20.43 5.42
CA GLY A 16 20.88 21.33 4.68
C GLY A 16 21.61 20.66 3.51
N THR A 17 21.15 19.50 3.04
CA THR A 17 21.73 18.79 1.88
C THR A 17 20.80 18.84 0.67
N ASP A 18 21.35 18.79 -0.54
CA ASP A 18 20.61 18.89 -1.83
C ASP A 18 19.57 17.76 -2.07
N ARG A 19 19.57 16.75 -1.18
CA ARG A 19 18.62 15.62 -1.14
C ARG A 19 17.48 15.82 -0.15
N ASP A 20 17.47 16.91 0.60
CA ASP A 20 16.35 17.26 1.46
C ASP A 20 15.16 17.72 0.62
N SER A 21 13.96 17.51 1.16
CA SER A 21 12.70 17.89 0.52
C SER A 21 12.37 17.23 -0.82
N VAL A 22 13.12 16.21 -1.28
CA VAL A 22 12.84 15.51 -2.55
C VAL A 22 11.40 15.03 -2.63
N ILE A 23 10.86 14.51 -1.53
CA ILE A 23 9.46 14.06 -1.47
C ILE A 23 8.50 15.25 -1.59
N LYS A 24 8.78 16.37 -0.92
CA LYS A 24 7.96 17.59 -1.03
C LYS A 24 8.01 18.17 -2.45
N ARG A 25 9.19 18.20 -3.08
CA ARG A 25 9.37 18.66 -4.45
C ARG A 25 8.62 17.76 -5.43
N VAL A 26 8.76 16.44 -5.32
CA VAL A 26 8.01 15.48 -6.14
C VAL A 26 6.50 15.65 -5.93
N ILE A 27 6.03 15.87 -4.71
CA ILE A 27 4.61 16.12 -4.43
C ILE A 27 4.13 17.42 -5.09
N GLU A 28 4.87 18.51 -4.99
CA GLU A 28 4.49 19.78 -5.64
C GLU A 28 4.56 19.67 -7.17
N GLU A 29 5.60 19.05 -7.72
CA GLU A 29 5.72 18.79 -9.17
C GLU A 29 4.59 17.89 -9.69
N LEU A 30 4.18 16.87 -8.92
CA LEU A 30 3.04 16.01 -9.26
C LEU A 30 1.69 16.71 -9.10
N LYS A 31 1.58 17.65 -8.15
CA LYS A 31 0.37 18.45 -7.92
C LYS A 31 0.14 19.45 -9.05
N ASP A 32 1.22 19.96 -9.65
CA ASP A 32 1.19 20.79 -10.84
C ASP A 32 1.04 19.97 -12.14
N LEU A 33 1.22 18.65 -12.06
CA LEU A 33 1.02 17.71 -13.18
C LEU A 33 -0.48 17.52 -13.44
N GLY A 34 -1.09 18.50 -14.10
CA GLY A 34 -2.47 18.43 -14.59
C GLY A 34 -2.69 17.24 -15.56
N GLY A 35 -3.95 17.03 -15.98
CA GLY A 35 -4.34 15.88 -16.79
C GLY A 35 -3.48 15.68 -18.05
N GLN A 36 -2.69 14.61 -18.07
CA GLN A 36 -1.77 14.28 -19.18
C GLN A 36 -2.47 13.65 -20.40
N SER A 37 -3.77 13.36 -20.29
CA SER A 37 -4.57 12.71 -21.34
C SER A 37 -4.57 13.47 -22.67
N GLY A 38 -4.49 14.80 -22.63
CA GLY A 38 -4.40 15.64 -23.82
C GLY A 38 -3.06 15.48 -24.56
N VAL A 39 -1.96 15.39 -23.81
CA VAL A 39 -0.60 15.23 -24.35
C VAL A 39 -0.43 13.83 -24.91
N GLU A 40 -0.86 12.80 -24.19
CA GLU A 40 -0.81 11.41 -24.64
C GLU A 40 -1.65 11.21 -25.91
N GLY A 41 -2.91 11.65 -25.90
CA GLY A 41 -3.79 11.56 -27.07
C GLY A 41 -3.32 12.40 -28.25
N GLY A 42 -2.67 13.54 -27.99
CA GLY A 42 -2.01 14.35 -29.01
C GLY A 42 -0.81 13.62 -29.63
N ALA A 43 0.06 13.06 -28.78
CA ALA A 43 1.25 12.33 -29.20
C ALA A 43 0.86 11.08 -30.01
N THR A 44 -0.07 10.25 -29.53
CA THR A 44 -0.54 9.07 -30.26
C THR A 44 -1.07 9.45 -31.65
N ARG A 45 -1.91 10.50 -31.75
CA ARG A 45 -2.43 10.97 -33.04
C ARG A 45 -1.32 11.44 -33.98
N LEU A 46 -0.33 12.17 -33.47
CA LEU A 46 0.81 12.64 -34.26
C LEU A 46 1.71 11.49 -34.72
N ILE A 47 1.97 10.50 -33.86
CA ILE A 47 2.71 9.28 -34.23
C ILE A 47 1.97 8.58 -35.36
N THR A 48 0.67 8.31 -35.20
CA THR A 48 -0.13 7.62 -36.22
C THR A 48 -0.16 8.41 -37.54
N ALA A 49 -0.37 9.73 -37.48
CA ALA A 49 -0.36 10.58 -38.66
C ALA A 49 1.01 10.58 -39.35
N HIS A 50 2.11 10.66 -38.60
CA HIS A 50 3.46 10.58 -39.13
C HIS A 50 3.73 9.24 -39.80
N SER A 51 3.37 8.12 -39.15
CA SER A 51 3.54 6.78 -39.73
C SER A 51 2.74 6.59 -41.01
N ALA A 52 1.50 7.08 -41.04
CA ALA A 52 0.64 7.03 -42.23
C ALA A 52 1.22 7.87 -43.38
N LEU A 53 1.62 9.12 -43.11
CA LEU A 53 2.24 10.00 -44.11
C LEU A 53 3.58 9.45 -44.60
N SER A 54 4.44 8.95 -43.71
CA SER A 54 5.72 8.36 -44.08
C SER A 54 5.54 7.15 -44.99
N THR A 55 4.59 6.28 -44.68
CA THR A 55 4.26 5.10 -45.51
C THR A 55 3.71 5.53 -46.86
N HIS A 56 2.81 6.52 -46.89
CA HIS A 56 2.27 7.08 -48.13
C HIS A 56 3.37 7.71 -48.99
N LEU A 57 4.24 8.54 -48.41
CA LEU A 57 5.38 9.15 -49.12
C LEU A 57 6.35 8.10 -49.65
N MET A 58 6.65 7.05 -48.87
CA MET A 58 7.51 5.96 -49.30
C MET A 58 6.90 5.15 -50.45
N HIS A 59 5.57 5.04 -50.49
CA HIS A 59 4.87 4.42 -51.61
C HIS A 59 4.91 5.31 -52.86
N GLN A 60 4.57 6.59 -52.72
CA GLN A 60 4.62 7.56 -53.82
C GLN A 60 6.04 7.72 -54.40
N ALA A 61 7.07 7.73 -53.56
CA ALA A 61 8.46 7.77 -53.99
C ALA A 61 8.83 6.56 -54.85
N ARG A 62 8.34 5.35 -54.50
CA ARG A 62 8.55 4.14 -55.31
C ARG A 62 7.82 4.21 -56.66
N LEU A 63 6.61 4.76 -56.69
CA LEU A 63 5.87 4.97 -57.95
C LEU A 63 6.58 5.98 -58.85
N LEU A 64 7.01 7.11 -58.30
CA LEU A 64 7.80 8.11 -59.02
C LEU A 64 9.11 7.50 -59.55
N GLN A 65 9.80 6.70 -58.75
CA GLN A 65 11.02 6.04 -59.21
C GLN A 65 10.77 5.03 -60.33
N SER A 66 9.66 4.30 -60.30
CA SER A 66 9.24 3.41 -61.38
C SER A 66 8.93 4.16 -62.67
N LEU A 67 8.22 5.30 -62.57
CA LEU A 67 7.90 6.15 -63.71
C LEU A 67 9.17 6.81 -64.29
N ALA A 68 10.01 7.36 -63.41
CA ALA A 68 11.29 7.97 -63.80
C ALA A 68 12.20 6.94 -64.48
N TYR A 69 12.23 5.69 -64.01
CA TYR A 69 13.00 4.64 -64.65
C TYR A 69 12.53 4.37 -66.09
N SER A 70 11.24 4.46 -66.39
CA SER A 70 10.74 4.28 -67.76
C SER A 70 11.18 5.38 -68.74
N VAL A 71 11.45 6.58 -68.23
CA VAL A 71 11.83 7.76 -69.04
C VAL A 71 13.34 7.95 -69.12
N PHE A 72 14.04 7.68 -68.03
CA PHE A 72 15.48 7.94 -67.87
C PHE A 72 16.33 6.65 -67.83
N SER A 73 15.75 5.49 -68.16
CA SER A 73 16.54 4.26 -68.24
C SER A 73 17.59 4.38 -69.35
N PRO A 74 18.83 3.93 -69.12
CA PRO A 74 19.88 3.91 -70.15
C PRO A 74 19.54 2.98 -71.34
N MET A 75 18.46 2.20 -71.24
CA MET A 75 17.96 1.34 -72.32
C MET A 75 16.90 2.03 -73.19
N VAL A 76 16.48 3.24 -72.84
CA VAL A 76 15.48 4.05 -73.56
C VAL A 76 16.21 5.21 -74.23
N ALA A 77 15.77 5.59 -75.43
CA ALA A 77 16.31 6.77 -76.10
C ALA A 77 16.06 8.01 -75.22
N PRO A 78 17.07 8.88 -75.02
CA PRO A 78 16.89 10.07 -74.19
C PRO A 78 15.81 10.98 -74.80
N PRO A 79 15.04 11.69 -73.96
CA PRO A 79 14.09 12.69 -74.44
C PRO A 79 14.82 13.80 -75.23
N ASP A 80 14.09 14.42 -76.15
CA ASP A 80 14.54 15.56 -76.94
C ASP A 80 14.72 16.83 -76.06
N GLU A 81 15.47 17.80 -76.59
CA GLU A 81 15.88 19.01 -75.86
C GLU A 81 14.69 19.84 -75.40
N ASP A 82 13.66 19.99 -76.24
CA ASP A 82 12.41 20.71 -75.90
C ASP A 82 11.65 20.01 -74.76
N SER A 83 11.57 18.68 -74.80
CA SER A 83 10.95 17.88 -73.73
C SER A 83 11.72 17.98 -72.39
N ILE A 84 13.05 18.11 -72.44
CA ILE A 84 13.87 18.30 -71.23
C ILE A 84 13.58 19.67 -70.60
N ASP A 85 13.50 20.71 -71.41
CA ASP A 85 13.20 22.07 -70.97
C ASP A 85 11.80 22.19 -70.33
N ASP A 86 10.84 21.39 -70.78
CA ASP A 86 9.50 21.30 -70.18
C ASP A 86 9.47 20.48 -68.88
N ILE A 87 10.21 19.36 -68.81
CA ILE A 87 10.18 18.43 -67.66
C ILE A 87 11.01 18.97 -66.48
N MET A 88 12.09 19.69 -66.76
CA MET A 88 13.00 20.16 -65.72
C MET A 88 12.35 21.09 -64.66
N PRO A 89 11.59 22.14 -65.04
CA PRO A 89 10.91 22.99 -64.06
C PRO A 89 9.87 22.22 -63.23
N LEU A 90 9.21 21.21 -63.82
CA LEU A 90 8.26 20.35 -63.11
C LEU A 90 8.95 19.49 -62.04
N LEU A 91 10.13 18.94 -62.35
CA LEU A 91 10.92 18.18 -61.37
C LEU A 91 11.44 19.05 -60.23
N ILE A 92 11.84 20.30 -60.52
CA ILE A 92 12.27 21.27 -59.50
C ILE A 92 11.09 21.64 -58.59
N SER A 93 9.94 21.99 -59.18
CA SER A 93 8.71 22.31 -58.43
C SER A 93 8.20 21.11 -57.60
N MET A 94 8.30 19.90 -58.13
CA MET A 94 7.99 18.68 -57.39
C MET A 94 8.97 18.47 -56.22
N SER A 95 10.26 18.71 -56.43
CA SER A 95 11.29 18.65 -55.38
C SER A 95 11.01 19.62 -54.23
N GLU A 96 10.52 20.82 -54.54
CA GLU A 96 10.18 21.85 -53.54
C GLU A 96 8.89 21.53 -52.76
N SER A 97 7.96 20.83 -53.40
CA SER A 97 6.67 20.47 -52.79
C SER A 97 6.66 19.14 -52.04
N ILE A 98 7.69 18.29 -52.19
CA ILE A 98 7.80 17.03 -51.45
C ILE A 98 8.11 17.32 -49.97
N PRO A 99 7.20 16.97 -49.03
CA PRO A 99 7.47 17.12 -47.61
C PRO A 99 8.59 16.17 -47.19
N ARG A 100 9.62 16.70 -46.52
CA ARG A 100 10.72 15.91 -45.97
C ARG A 100 10.36 15.46 -44.55
N PRO A 101 10.06 14.17 -44.32
CA PRO A 101 9.71 13.71 -42.98
C PRO A 101 10.90 13.92 -42.04
N THR A 102 10.68 14.68 -40.96
CA THR A 102 11.72 14.94 -39.96
C THR A 102 11.81 13.78 -38.99
N THR A 103 12.80 12.90 -39.17
CA THR A 103 13.05 11.75 -38.28
C THR A 103 13.30 12.17 -36.84
N ALA A 104 13.95 13.32 -36.63
CA ALA A 104 14.21 13.87 -35.30
C ALA A 104 12.91 14.16 -34.53
N ALA A 105 11.92 14.79 -35.16
CA ALA A 105 10.65 15.12 -34.52
C ALA A 105 9.85 13.87 -34.14
N PHE A 106 9.82 12.86 -35.02
CA PHE A 106 9.17 11.58 -34.73
C PHE A 106 9.83 10.84 -33.56
N ASN A 107 11.16 10.80 -33.52
CA ASN A 107 11.92 10.18 -32.44
C ASN A 107 11.67 10.88 -31.10
N SER A 108 11.72 12.22 -31.07
CA SER A 108 11.43 12.98 -29.85
C SER A 108 10.02 12.74 -29.33
N LEU A 109 9.04 12.64 -30.22
CA LEU A 109 7.64 12.46 -29.85
C LEU A 109 7.36 11.01 -29.39
N THR A 110 8.03 10.03 -29.99
CA THR A 110 8.01 8.64 -29.52
C THR A 110 8.65 8.52 -28.13
N GLN A 111 9.82 9.14 -27.92
CA GLN A 111 10.47 9.18 -26.61
C GLN A 111 9.60 9.81 -25.54
N LEU A 112 8.96 10.95 -25.84
CA LEU A 112 8.03 11.62 -24.94
C LEU A 112 6.88 10.68 -24.55
N HIS A 113 6.27 10.01 -25.54
CA HIS A 113 5.18 9.07 -25.30
C HIS A 113 5.59 7.90 -24.39
N THR A 114 6.77 7.31 -24.62
CA THR A 114 7.30 6.24 -23.76
C THR A 114 7.55 6.75 -22.33
N LEU A 115 8.21 7.90 -22.18
CA LEU A 115 8.49 8.48 -20.86
C LEU A 115 7.21 8.82 -20.09
N THR A 116 6.17 9.32 -20.77
CA THR A 116 4.86 9.56 -20.13
C THR A 116 4.19 8.27 -19.69
N ALA A 117 4.24 7.21 -20.52
CA ALA A 117 3.66 5.92 -20.17
C ALA A 117 4.37 5.27 -18.97
N ASP A 118 5.71 5.32 -18.94
CA ASP A 118 6.53 4.83 -17.82
C ASP A 118 6.22 5.62 -16.53
N LEU A 119 6.08 6.95 -16.64
CA LEU A 119 5.72 7.79 -15.50
C LEU A 119 4.34 7.42 -14.94
N VAL A 120 3.33 7.23 -15.80
CA VAL A 120 1.99 6.76 -15.37
C VAL A 120 2.08 5.41 -14.66
N GLN A 121 2.86 4.47 -15.20
CA GLN A 121 3.03 3.15 -14.60
C GLN A 121 3.71 3.23 -13.23
N THR A 122 4.77 4.02 -13.10
CA THR A 122 5.48 4.21 -11.81
C THR A 122 4.60 4.88 -10.76
N LEU A 123 3.78 5.86 -11.15
CA LEU A 123 2.81 6.49 -10.24
C LEU A 123 1.73 5.52 -9.77
N ASN A 124 1.20 4.68 -10.65
CA ASN A 124 0.24 3.64 -10.27
C ASN A 124 0.86 2.66 -9.27
N TYR A 125 2.07 2.20 -9.54
CA TYR A 125 2.80 1.30 -8.63
C TYR A 125 3.08 1.94 -7.26
N LEU A 126 3.47 3.22 -7.23
CA LEU A 126 3.67 3.98 -5.99
C LEU A 126 2.36 4.14 -5.21
N SER A 127 1.25 4.40 -5.90
CA SER A 127 -0.09 4.50 -5.31
C SER A 127 -0.50 3.19 -4.63
N ASP A 128 -0.30 2.05 -5.32
CA ASP A 128 -0.59 0.72 -4.75
C ASP A 128 0.29 0.42 -3.53
N THR A 129 1.57 0.76 -3.61
CA THR A 129 2.53 0.58 -2.51
C THR A 129 2.15 1.42 -1.29
N LEU A 130 1.73 2.67 -1.49
CA LEU A 130 1.24 3.54 -0.42
C LEU A 130 -0.04 3.00 0.21
N HIS A 131 -0.98 2.52 -0.61
CA HIS A 131 -2.21 1.91 -0.12
C HIS A 131 -1.92 0.67 0.76
N MET A 132 -1.05 -0.22 0.29
CA MET A 132 -0.61 -1.40 1.05
C MET A 132 0.12 -1.03 2.34
N SER A 133 0.98 -0.01 2.30
CA SER A 133 1.66 0.51 3.49
C SER A 133 0.63 0.98 4.53
N ARG A 134 -0.34 1.80 4.14
CA ARG A 134 -1.40 2.30 5.03
C ARG A 134 -2.25 1.18 5.64
N GLN A 135 -2.61 0.18 4.84
CA GLN A 135 -3.34 -1.00 5.33
C GLN A 135 -2.52 -1.79 6.36
N THR A 136 -1.22 -1.96 6.10
CA THR A 136 -0.31 -2.65 7.01
C THR A 136 -0.16 -1.89 8.32
N THR A 137 0.03 -0.58 8.27
CA THR A 137 0.10 0.30 9.46
C THR A 137 -1.19 0.23 10.29
N THR A 138 -2.35 0.22 9.63
CA THR A 138 -3.65 0.09 10.32
C THR A 138 -3.75 -1.25 11.05
N THR A 139 -3.31 -2.33 10.40
CA THR A 139 -3.29 -3.68 10.98
C THR A 139 -2.33 -3.78 12.16
N ALA A 140 -1.12 -3.24 12.02
CA ALA A 140 -0.13 -3.18 13.10
C ALA A 140 -0.65 -2.39 14.30
N THR A 141 -1.29 -1.24 14.06
CA THR A 141 -1.90 -0.41 15.11
C THR A 141 -2.98 -1.17 15.87
N ARG A 142 -3.83 -1.94 15.17
CA ARG A 142 -4.86 -2.78 15.79
C ARG A 142 -4.25 -3.89 16.64
N ARG A 143 -3.22 -4.58 16.14
CA ARG A 143 -2.50 -5.61 16.90
C ARG A 143 -1.82 -5.04 18.15
N LEU A 144 -1.21 -3.87 18.03
CA LEU A 144 -0.57 -3.18 19.15
C LEU A 144 -1.58 -2.78 20.23
N ARG A 145 -2.77 -2.32 19.83
CA ARG A 145 -3.86 -2.04 20.78
C ARG A 145 -4.28 -3.31 21.53
N SER A 146 -4.51 -4.41 20.81
CA SER A 146 -4.89 -5.68 21.42
C SER A 146 -3.80 -6.21 22.37
N ALA A 147 -2.52 -6.10 22.00
CA ALA A 147 -1.42 -6.47 22.88
C ALA A 147 -1.36 -5.58 24.14
N ARG A 148 -1.62 -4.28 24.01
CA ARG A 148 -1.70 -3.35 25.16
C ARG A 148 -2.83 -3.71 26.12
N GLU A 149 -4.01 -4.03 25.59
CA GLU A 149 -5.17 -4.46 26.38
C GLU A 149 -4.87 -5.76 27.13
N LEU A 150 -4.25 -6.74 26.47
CA LEU A 150 -3.85 -8.00 27.10
C LEU A 150 -2.83 -7.78 28.23
N VAL A 151 -1.83 -6.92 28.01
CA VAL A 151 -0.84 -6.57 29.06
C VAL A 151 -1.51 -5.86 30.25
N ALA A 152 -2.51 -5.01 30.01
CA ALA A 152 -3.25 -4.36 31.09
C ALA A 152 -4.04 -5.38 31.93
N GLU A 153 -4.72 -6.35 31.29
CA GLU A 153 -5.43 -7.41 32.01
C GLU A 153 -4.49 -8.32 32.80
N MET A 154 -3.34 -8.70 32.24
CA MET A 154 -2.35 -9.51 32.98
C MET A 154 -1.86 -8.80 34.24
N ARG A 155 -1.61 -7.49 34.18
CA ARG A 155 -1.22 -6.70 35.36
C ARG A 155 -2.30 -6.70 36.43
N LYS A 156 -3.56 -6.53 36.02
CA LYS A 156 -4.70 -6.55 36.93
C LYS A 156 -4.89 -7.93 37.58
N GLU A 157 -4.69 -9.01 36.83
CA GLU A 157 -4.72 -10.37 37.36
C GLU A 157 -3.57 -10.62 38.35
N GLU A 158 -2.38 -10.11 38.05
CA GLU A 158 -1.22 -10.19 38.95
C GLU A 158 -1.46 -9.43 40.26
N ASP A 159 -1.99 -8.21 40.21
CA ASP A 159 -2.36 -7.42 41.40
C ASP A 159 -3.38 -8.18 42.26
N ALA A 160 -4.41 -8.76 41.64
CA ALA A 160 -5.43 -9.55 42.34
C ALA A 160 -4.86 -10.83 42.98
N ARG A 161 -3.93 -11.50 42.29
CA ARG A 161 -3.21 -12.66 42.84
C ARG A 161 -2.40 -12.26 44.07
N GLU A 162 -1.65 -11.17 43.99
CA GLU A 162 -0.84 -10.69 45.12
C GLU A 162 -1.71 -10.28 46.32
N GLU A 163 -2.86 -9.66 46.09
CA GLU A 163 -3.84 -9.36 47.14
C GLU A 163 -4.38 -10.64 47.79
N GLY A 164 -4.72 -11.65 46.99
CA GLY A 164 -5.15 -12.96 47.46
C GLY A 164 -4.08 -13.64 48.32
N GLU A 165 -2.82 -13.64 47.88
CA GLU A 165 -1.70 -14.18 48.65
C GLU A 165 -1.48 -13.43 49.97
N ARG A 166 -1.57 -12.10 49.95
CA ARG A 166 -1.48 -11.28 51.17
C ARG A 166 -2.61 -11.58 52.13
N TRP A 167 -3.84 -11.75 51.63
CA TRP A 167 -5.00 -12.09 52.45
C TRP A 167 -4.87 -13.49 53.08
N LEU A 168 -4.41 -14.48 52.29
CA LEU A 168 -4.15 -15.84 52.77
C LEU A 168 -3.09 -15.87 53.87
N LYS A 169 -1.97 -15.15 53.67
CA LYS A 169 -0.89 -15.04 54.65
C LYS A 169 -1.35 -14.33 55.94
N ARG A 170 -2.08 -13.21 55.83
CA ARG A 170 -2.52 -12.43 57.00
C ARG A 170 -3.41 -13.23 57.96
N HIS A 171 -4.25 -14.11 57.42
CA HIS A 171 -5.19 -14.91 58.21
C HIS A 171 -4.67 -16.32 58.52
N ASN A 172 -3.36 -16.58 58.34
CA ASN A 172 -2.70 -17.87 58.57
C ASN A 172 -3.48 -19.06 57.99
N TRP A 173 -4.12 -18.89 56.82
CA TRP A 173 -5.04 -19.88 56.28
C TRP A 173 -4.40 -21.26 56.10
N SER A 174 -3.10 -21.32 55.84
CA SER A 174 -2.32 -22.56 55.75
C SER A 174 -2.39 -23.39 57.04
N GLU A 175 -2.24 -22.73 58.20
CA GLU A 175 -2.28 -23.36 59.51
C GLU A 175 -3.71 -23.74 59.88
N ARG A 176 -4.69 -22.85 59.61
CA ARG A 176 -6.12 -23.12 59.82
C ARG A 176 -6.60 -24.33 59.03
N LEU A 177 -6.13 -24.47 57.79
CA LEU A 177 -6.42 -25.62 56.93
C LEU A 177 -5.77 -26.90 57.47
N GLY A 178 -4.50 -26.82 57.89
CA GLY A 178 -3.76 -27.94 58.49
C GLY A 178 -4.40 -28.45 59.79
N ASN A 179 -4.86 -27.54 60.65
CA ASN A 179 -5.57 -27.84 61.89
C ASN A 179 -7.02 -28.29 61.67
N ARG A 180 -7.49 -28.34 60.40
CA ARG A 180 -8.86 -28.67 60.02
C ARG A 180 -9.89 -27.85 60.82
N GLU A 181 -9.60 -26.57 61.04
CA GLU A 181 -10.37 -25.70 61.96
C GLU A 181 -11.86 -25.66 61.61
N CYS A 182 -12.21 -25.70 60.32
CA CYS A 182 -13.61 -25.80 59.88
C CYS A 182 -14.32 -27.06 60.38
N ALA A 183 -13.63 -28.22 60.38
CA ALA A 183 -14.17 -29.45 60.94
C ALA A 183 -14.28 -29.38 62.46
N GLY A 184 -13.33 -28.71 63.13
CA GLY A 184 -13.40 -28.40 64.56
C GLY A 184 -14.63 -27.56 64.90
N VAL A 185 -14.82 -26.43 64.23
CA VAL A 185 -15.97 -25.53 64.44
C VAL A 185 -17.29 -26.26 64.15
N CYS A 186 -17.38 -27.04 63.08
CA CYS A 186 -18.57 -27.87 62.82
C CYS A 186 -18.79 -28.91 63.93
N GLY A 187 -17.73 -29.52 64.45
CA GLY A 187 -17.79 -30.45 65.58
C GLY A 187 -18.26 -29.78 66.86
N ASP A 188 -17.75 -28.59 67.18
CA ASP A 188 -18.14 -27.82 68.37
C ASP A 188 -19.61 -27.40 68.32
N VAL A 189 -20.10 -26.99 67.14
CA VAL A 189 -21.52 -26.65 66.95
C VAL A 189 -22.40 -27.89 67.16
N VAL A 190 -22.04 -29.03 66.56
CA VAL A 190 -22.78 -30.29 66.75
C VAL A 190 -22.72 -30.75 68.21
N GLY A 191 -21.56 -30.67 68.85
CA GLY A 191 -21.40 -30.98 70.27
C GLY A 191 -22.24 -30.09 71.17
N GLY A 192 -22.33 -28.78 70.87
CA GLY A 192 -23.22 -27.86 71.56
C GLY A 192 -24.70 -28.24 71.42
N PHE A 193 -25.14 -28.64 70.22
CA PHE A 193 -26.49 -29.17 70.03
C PHE A 193 -26.74 -30.45 70.82
N GLU A 194 -25.79 -31.38 70.85
CA GLU A 194 -25.88 -32.62 71.64
C GLU A 194 -25.95 -32.34 73.14
N GLN A 195 -25.20 -31.36 73.63
CA GLN A 195 -25.19 -30.96 75.03
C GLN A 195 -26.53 -30.37 75.45
N VAL A 196 -27.11 -29.48 74.63
CA VAL A 196 -28.48 -28.97 74.85
C VAL A 196 -29.49 -30.12 74.85
N CYS A 197 -29.37 -31.09 73.94
CA CYS A 197 -30.24 -32.26 73.92
C CYS A 197 -30.11 -33.10 75.20
N ASN A 198 -28.89 -33.29 75.71
CA ASN A 198 -28.63 -34.01 76.95
C ASN A 198 -29.20 -33.29 78.17
N ASP A 199 -29.06 -31.98 78.27
CA ASP A 199 -29.64 -31.18 79.36
C ASP A 199 -31.16 -31.24 79.36
N TRP A 200 -31.78 -31.21 78.17
CA TRP A 200 -33.22 -31.43 78.04
C TRP A 200 -33.64 -32.84 78.46
N ARG A 201 -32.88 -33.89 78.09
CA ARG A 201 -33.14 -35.25 78.58
C ARG A 201 -33.03 -35.34 80.10
N ALA A 202 -32.00 -34.73 80.70
CA ALA A 202 -31.80 -34.73 82.14
C ALA A 202 -32.95 -34.01 82.87
N ARG A 203 -33.44 -32.87 82.34
CA ARG A 203 -34.61 -32.16 82.88
C ARG A 203 -35.89 -32.98 82.77
N LEU A 204 -36.09 -33.69 81.65
CA LEU A 204 -37.24 -34.57 81.46
C LEU A 204 -37.23 -35.75 82.44
N VAL A 205 -36.06 -36.36 82.68
CA VAL A 205 -35.90 -37.43 83.68
C VAL A 205 -36.15 -36.90 85.10
N ALA A 206 -35.58 -35.75 85.45
CA ALA A 206 -35.81 -35.12 86.76
C ALA A 206 -37.28 -34.73 86.98
N GLN A 207 -38.00 -34.28 85.94
CA GLN A 207 -39.44 -34.06 86.02
C GLN A 207 -40.23 -35.36 86.17
N ALA A 208 -39.80 -36.46 85.53
CA ALA A 208 -40.43 -37.76 85.69
C ALA A 208 -40.21 -38.35 87.11
N GLU A 209 -39.05 -38.11 87.71
CA GLU A 209 -38.74 -38.53 89.09
C GLU A 209 -39.45 -37.68 90.15
N ALA A 210 -39.72 -36.39 89.88
CA ALA A 210 -40.47 -35.52 90.78
C ALA A 210 -41.99 -35.75 90.80
N VAL A 211 -42.51 -36.58 89.88
CA VAL A 211 -43.94 -36.92 89.73
C VAL A 211 -44.23 -38.34 90.25
N SER A 212 -43.21 -39.08 90.71
CA SER A 212 -43.33 -40.37 91.42
C SER A 212 -43.21 -40.21 92.93
#